data_AF-A0AAE7H8S7-F1
#
_entry.id   AF-A0AAE7H8S7-F1
#
_cell.length_a   1.000
_cell.length_b   1.000
_cell.length_c   1.000
_cell.angle_alpha   90.00
_cell.angle_beta   90.00
_cell.angle_gamma   90.00
#
_symmetry.space_group_name_H-M   'P 1'
#
loop_
_entity.id
_entity.type
_entity.pdbx_description
1 polymer ?
#
loop_
_entity_poly.entity_id
_entity_poly.type
_entity_poly.pdbx_seq_one_letter_code
_entity_poly.pdbx_strand_id
1 'polypeptide(L)'
;MKLFPLFLSGFFCLLCSTVNADEIVKDDLSANIICLQKDTPEEMVFVNSCQYKEMGLLQAYAVYLSKIRPDALNDFIKNPQPGQNQHIDNPDNVMSADYKWQGVNDLSIDQFYAGGETKITFQYNGKDTTVITTSYPD
;
A
#
# COMPACT_ATOMS: atom_id res chain seq x y z
N MET A 1 69.56 -9.65 -22.00
CA MET A 1 69.29 -10.59 -23.11
C MET A 1 68.03 -11.37 -22.75
N LYS A 2 67.13 -11.54 -23.72
CA LYS A 2 65.76 -12.07 -23.64
C LYS A 2 65.66 -13.46 -22.95
N LEU A 3 64.53 -13.78 -22.31
CA LEU A 3 63.49 -14.68 -22.84
C LEU A 3 62.28 -14.87 -21.88
N PHE A 4 61.09 -14.85 -22.47
CA PHE A 4 59.79 -15.36 -21.98
C PHE A 4 59.80 -16.91 -21.83
N PRO A 5 58.88 -17.53 -21.06
CA PRO A 5 57.51 -17.90 -21.52
C PRO A 5 56.41 -17.64 -20.44
N LEU A 6 55.15 -17.24 -20.72
CA LEU A 6 54.03 -17.80 -21.50
C LEU A 6 53.55 -19.19 -21.02
N PHE A 7 52.46 -19.25 -20.25
CA PHE A 7 51.16 -19.88 -20.62
C PHE A 7 50.20 -20.01 -19.41
N LEU A 8 48.93 -19.61 -19.65
CA LEU A 8 47.64 -20.22 -19.23
C LEU A 8 47.41 -20.48 -17.72
N SER A 9 46.30 -20.10 -17.10
CA SER A 9 44.90 -20.37 -17.47
C SER A 9 44.06 -19.82 -16.32
N GLY A 10 43.09 -18.95 -16.57
CA GLY A 10 41.70 -19.32 -16.35
C GLY A 10 41.35 -19.62 -14.89
N PHE A 11 40.95 -18.59 -14.13
CA PHE A 11 40.05 -18.80 -13.00
C PHE A 11 38.84 -17.90 -13.17
N PHE A 12 37.75 -18.55 -13.55
CA PHE A 12 36.37 -18.08 -13.54
C PHE A 12 36.08 -17.21 -12.31
N CYS A 13 35.80 -15.92 -12.51
CA CYS A 13 34.94 -15.16 -11.60
C CYS A 13 33.51 -15.60 -11.85
N LEU A 14 33.11 -16.72 -11.24
CA LEU A 14 31.74 -17.17 -11.24
C LEU A 14 31.38 -17.53 -9.81
N LEU A 15 30.85 -16.52 -9.12
CA LEU A 15 29.81 -16.55 -8.09
C LEU A 15 29.69 -15.13 -7.52
N CYS A 16 29.24 -14.17 -8.35
CA CYS A 16 28.40 -13.12 -7.81
C CYS A 16 27.07 -13.78 -7.52
N SER A 17 26.92 -14.35 -6.32
CA SER A 17 25.61 -14.74 -5.82
C SER A 17 24.80 -13.45 -5.70
N THR A 18 23.88 -13.28 -6.63
CA THR A 18 22.84 -12.25 -6.60
C THR A 18 22.10 -12.40 -5.28
N VAL A 19 22.32 -11.45 -4.36
CA VAL A 19 21.39 -11.21 -3.26
C VAL A 19 20.05 -10.87 -3.90
N ASN A 20 19.11 -11.82 -3.83
CA ASN A 20 17.71 -11.55 -4.06
C ASN A 20 17.24 -10.64 -2.92
N ALA A 21 17.23 -9.33 -3.17
CA ALA A 21 16.81 -8.30 -2.23
C ALA A 21 15.27 -8.18 -2.10
N ASP A 22 14.51 -9.14 -2.61
CA ASP A 22 13.06 -8.96 -2.83
C ASP A 22 12.17 -9.92 -2.02
N GLU A 23 12.74 -10.83 -1.22
CA GLU A 23 11.95 -11.80 -0.44
C GLU A 23 11.97 -11.55 1.07
N ILE A 24 12.89 -10.72 1.58
CA ILE A 24 13.04 -10.46 3.02
C ILE A 24 12.05 -9.38 3.52
N VAL A 25 11.53 -8.54 2.63
CA VAL A 25 10.74 -7.36 3.01
C VAL A 25 9.25 -7.66 3.24
N LYS A 26 8.69 -8.68 2.57
CA LYS A 26 7.25 -8.99 2.67
C LYS A 26 6.83 -9.60 4.01
N ASP A 27 7.70 -10.38 4.64
CA ASP A 27 7.37 -11.13 5.85
C ASP A 27 7.35 -10.21 7.09
N ASP A 28 8.35 -9.33 7.23
CA ASP A 28 8.52 -8.38 8.34
C ASP A 28 7.45 -7.27 8.36
N LEU A 29 7.01 -6.80 7.19
CA LEU A 29 5.91 -5.84 7.06
C LEU A 29 4.56 -6.44 7.50
N SER A 30 4.35 -7.75 7.36
CA SER A 30 3.10 -8.40 7.75
C SER A 30 2.96 -8.49 9.27
N ALA A 31 4.06 -8.69 10.01
CA ALA A 31 4.07 -8.80 11.46
C ALA A 31 3.64 -7.51 12.17
N ASN A 32 3.79 -6.36 11.51
CA ASN A 32 3.46 -5.04 12.06
C ASN A 32 2.04 -4.57 11.70
N ILE A 33 1.23 -5.41 11.05
CA ILE A 33 -0.13 -5.06 10.63
C ILE A 33 -1.13 -6.04 11.21
N ILE A 34 -2.02 -5.57 12.07
CA ILE A 34 -3.05 -6.40 12.72
C ILE A 34 -4.40 -5.98 12.19
N CYS A 35 -5.11 -6.89 11.53
CA CYS A 35 -6.43 -6.62 10.95
C CYS A 35 -7.55 -7.39 11.67
N LEU A 36 -8.71 -6.74 11.78
CA LEU A 36 -9.94 -7.26 12.31
C LEU A 36 -11.06 -7.01 11.29
N GLN A 37 -11.71 -8.09 10.87
CA GLN A 37 -12.88 -8.03 10.00
C GLN A 37 -14.14 -8.10 10.87
N LYS A 38 -15.09 -7.20 10.61
CA LYS A 38 -16.40 -7.16 11.26
C LYS A 38 -17.45 -6.83 10.22
N ASP A 39 -18.08 -7.86 9.69
CA ASP A 39 -19.11 -7.70 8.69
C ASP A 39 -20.50 -7.80 9.32
N THR A 40 -21.44 -7.05 8.77
CA THR A 40 -22.87 -7.14 9.08
C THR A 40 -23.60 -7.52 7.78
N PRO A 41 -23.64 -8.82 7.42
CA PRO A 41 -24.18 -9.24 6.12
C PRO A 41 -25.66 -8.89 5.92
N GLU A 42 -26.45 -8.86 6.99
CA GLU A 42 -27.87 -8.48 6.96
C GLU A 42 -28.07 -7.02 6.54
N GLU A 43 -27.10 -6.16 6.86
CA GLU A 43 -27.08 -4.74 6.47
C GLU A 43 -26.25 -4.52 5.20
N MET A 44 -25.68 -5.59 4.62
CA MET A 44 -24.72 -5.54 3.50
C MET A 44 -23.53 -4.60 3.76
N VAL A 45 -23.09 -4.49 5.02
CA VAL A 45 -21.94 -3.67 5.40
C VAL A 45 -20.74 -4.56 5.71
N PHE A 46 -19.62 -4.31 5.04
CA PHE A 46 -18.36 -5.04 5.25
C PHE A 46 -17.33 -4.08 5.84
N VAL A 47 -16.73 -4.44 6.99
CA VAL A 47 -15.76 -3.57 7.67
C VAL A 47 -14.46 -4.32 7.92
N ASN A 48 -13.36 -3.75 7.46
CA ASN A 48 -12.02 -4.20 7.80
C ASN A 48 -11.26 -3.07 8.49
N SER A 49 -10.79 -3.33 9.72
CA SER A 49 -9.98 -2.40 10.51
C SER A 49 -8.59 -2.97 10.71
N CYS A 50 -7.57 -2.26 10.23
CA CYS A 50 -6.18 -2.67 10.34
C CYS A 50 -5.36 -1.63 11.10
N GLN A 51 -4.58 -2.08 12.07
CA GLN A 51 -3.60 -1.26 12.77
C GLN A 51 -2.22 -1.49 12.15
N TYR A 52 -1.61 -0.42 11.64
CA TYR A 52 -0.27 -0.38 11.07
C TYR A 52 0.68 0.20 12.11
N LYS A 53 1.40 -0.67 12.80
CA LYS A 53 2.29 -0.28 13.90
C LYS A 53 3.52 0.43 13.40
N GLU A 54 3.94 1.47 14.11
CA GLU A 54 5.16 2.24 13.84
C GLU A 54 5.22 2.83 12.43
N MET A 55 4.05 3.04 11.83
CA MET A 55 3.91 3.62 10.50
C MET A 55 3.15 4.93 10.58
N GLY A 56 3.75 5.98 10.02
CA GLY A 56 3.05 7.22 9.73
C GLY A 56 2.00 7.04 8.62
N LEU A 57 1.11 8.02 8.48
CA LEU A 57 -0.04 7.91 7.58
C LEU A 57 0.33 7.57 6.14
N LEU A 58 1.31 8.28 5.55
CA LEU A 58 1.74 8.02 4.16
C LEU A 58 2.43 6.66 3.98
N GLN A 59 3.12 6.16 5.01
CA GLN A 59 3.71 4.81 4.99
C GLN A 59 2.61 3.76 5.03
N ALA A 60 1.65 3.90 5.95
CA ALA A 60 0.49 3.02 6.03
C ALA A 60 -0.33 3.06 4.73
N TYR A 61 -0.50 4.23 4.11
CA TYR A 61 -1.16 4.39 2.81
C TYR A 61 -0.42 3.62 1.70
N ALA A 62 0.90 3.76 1.59
CA ALA A 62 1.68 3.02 0.60
C ALA A 62 1.59 1.50 0.80
N VAL A 63 1.64 1.03 2.05
CA VAL A 63 1.50 -0.40 2.36
C VAL A 63 0.08 -0.89 2.12
N TYR A 64 -0.94 -0.08 2.44
CA TYR A 64 -2.34 -0.37 2.10
C TYR A 64 -2.48 -0.58 0.59
N LEU A 65 -1.99 0.35 -0.24
CA LEU A 65 -2.01 0.21 -1.69
C LEU A 65 -1.25 -1.04 -2.16
N SER A 66 -0.13 -1.41 -1.54
CA SER A 66 0.59 -2.64 -1.91
C SER A 66 -0.22 -3.94 -1.73
N LYS A 67 -1.29 -3.90 -0.93
CA LYS A 67 -2.22 -5.01 -0.69
C LYS A 67 -3.49 -4.94 -1.55
N ILE A 68 -3.72 -3.83 -2.24
CA ILE A 68 -4.84 -3.68 -3.19
C ILE A 68 -4.53 -4.49 -4.45
N ARG A 69 -5.58 -5.06 -5.05
CA ARG A 69 -5.45 -5.82 -6.29
C ARG A 69 -4.93 -4.92 -7.42
N PRO A 70 -4.05 -5.42 -8.31
CA PRO A 70 -3.41 -4.58 -9.33
C PRO A 70 -4.38 -3.78 -10.22
N ASP A 71 -5.55 -4.35 -10.52
CA ASP A 71 -6.62 -3.73 -11.32
C ASP A 71 -7.35 -2.59 -10.60
N ALA A 72 -7.36 -2.58 -9.27
CA ALA A 72 -7.97 -1.54 -8.46
C ALA A 72 -6.98 -0.43 -8.04
N LEU A 73 -5.68 -0.58 -8.32
CA LEU A 73 -4.67 0.43 -7.94
C LEU A 73 -4.88 1.79 -8.62
N ASN A 74 -5.45 1.80 -9.82
CA ASN A 74 -5.71 3.04 -10.56
C ASN A 74 -6.87 3.84 -9.96
N ASP A 75 -7.68 3.24 -9.09
CA ASP A 75 -8.77 3.93 -8.37
C ASP A 75 -8.24 4.92 -7.30
N PHE A 76 -6.90 4.99 -7.11
CA PHE A 76 -6.25 5.73 -6.04
C PHE A 76 -5.25 6.78 -6.53
N ILE A 77 -5.12 7.88 -5.78
CA ILE A 77 -4.04 8.86 -5.94
C ILE A 77 -2.78 8.29 -5.30
N LYS A 78 -1.78 7.92 -6.11
CA LYS A 78 -0.56 7.25 -5.60
C LYS A 78 0.22 8.06 -4.54
N ASN A 79 0.21 9.39 -4.66
CA ASN A 79 0.96 10.30 -3.79
C ASN A 79 0.06 11.44 -3.28
N PRO A 80 -0.85 11.15 -2.34
CA PRO A 80 -1.75 12.18 -1.82
C PRO A 80 -0.94 13.20 -1.01
N GLN A 81 -1.30 14.47 -1.11
CA GLN A 81 -0.61 15.55 -0.40
C GLN A 81 -1.26 15.78 0.97
N PRO A 82 -0.54 15.59 2.10
CA PRO A 82 -1.13 15.77 3.42
C PRO A 82 -1.75 17.16 3.64
N GLY A 83 -2.95 17.18 4.21
CA GLY A 83 -3.70 18.41 4.48
C GLY A 83 -4.34 19.06 3.25
N GLN A 84 -4.23 18.47 2.05
CA GLN A 84 -4.83 19.00 0.83
C GLN A 84 -5.94 18.09 0.33
N ASN A 85 -7.17 18.57 0.41
CA ASN A 85 -8.32 17.86 -0.15
C ASN A 85 -8.18 17.75 -1.67
N GLN A 86 -8.54 16.60 -2.23
CA GLN A 86 -8.48 16.32 -3.65
C GLN A 86 -9.74 15.58 -4.09
N HIS A 87 -10.15 15.79 -5.32
CA HIS A 87 -11.23 15.07 -5.97
C HIS A 87 -10.72 14.53 -7.31
N ILE A 88 -11.07 13.29 -7.63
CA ILE A 88 -10.77 12.67 -8.93
C ILE A 88 -12.04 12.10 -9.55
N ASP A 89 -12.28 12.47 -10.79
CA ASP A 89 -13.39 11.96 -11.61
C ASP A 89 -12.91 10.81 -12.50
N ASN A 90 -13.68 9.73 -12.53
CA ASN A 90 -13.50 8.54 -13.37
C ASN A 90 -12.03 8.04 -13.46
N PRO A 91 -11.33 7.79 -12.33
CA PRO A 91 -9.95 7.35 -12.37
C PRO A 91 -9.75 5.98 -13.04
N ASP A 92 -10.65 5.01 -12.80
CA ASP A 92 -10.70 3.72 -13.50
C ASP A 92 -12.06 3.02 -13.23
N ASN A 93 -12.12 2.06 -12.30
CA ASN A 93 -13.35 1.35 -11.93
C ASN A 93 -14.27 2.20 -11.04
N VAL A 94 -13.68 3.17 -10.35
CA VAL A 94 -14.37 4.17 -9.54
C VAL A 94 -14.93 5.29 -10.43
N MET A 95 -16.18 5.69 -10.18
CA MET A 95 -16.80 6.85 -10.83
C MET A 95 -16.23 8.16 -10.33
N SER A 96 -15.97 8.26 -9.03
CA SER A 96 -15.22 9.37 -8.44
C SER A 96 -14.66 9.00 -7.07
N ALA A 97 -13.57 9.65 -6.67
CA ALA A 97 -13.04 9.54 -5.32
C ALA A 97 -12.77 10.90 -4.69
N ASP A 98 -13.23 11.06 -3.45
CA ASP A 98 -12.99 12.23 -2.61
C ASP A 98 -11.91 11.93 -1.59
N TYR A 99 -10.83 12.71 -1.58
CA TYR A 99 -9.79 12.70 -0.54
C TYR A 99 -10.02 13.91 0.37
N LYS A 100 -10.41 13.66 1.62
CA LYS A 100 -10.73 14.66 2.63
C LYS A 100 -9.75 14.55 3.80
N TRP A 101 -8.96 15.58 4.02
CA TRP A 101 -8.01 15.67 5.11
C TRP A 101 -8.58 16.47 6.27
N GLN A 102 -8.31 16.01 7.49
CA GLN A 102 -8.48 16.78 8.71
C GLN A 102 -7.10 16.99 9.34
N GLY A 103 -6.43 18.06 8.92
CA GLY A 103 -5.00 18.23 9.21
C GLY A 103 -4.15 17.21 8.45
N VAL A 104 -2.95 16.91 8.96
CA VAL A 104 -1.99 16.00 8.29
C VAL A 104 -2.05 14.56 8.80
N ASN A 105 -2.85 14.30 9.84
CA ASN A 105 -2.88 13.02 10.55
C ASN A 105 -4.17 12.22 10.31
N ASP A 106 -5.18 12.81 9.67
CA ASP A 106 -6.45 12.15 9.37
C ASP A 106 -6.80 12.36 7.90
N LEU A 107 -6.99 11.25 7.18
CA LEU A 107 -7.42 11.21 5.79
C LEU A 107 -8.65 10.29 5.67
N SER A 108 -9.72 10.79 5.06
CA SER A 108 -10.86 10.00 4.59
C SER A 108 -10.85 9.94 3.07
N ILE A 109 -11.11 8.78 2.51
CA ILE A 109 -11.27 8.53 1.08
C ILE A 109 -12.64 7.93 0.87
N ASP A 110 -13.51 8.63 0.15
CA ASP A 110 -14.81 8.10 -0.26
C ASP A 110 -14.72 7.75 -1.75
N GLN A 111 -14.85 6.46 -2.08
CA GLN A 111 -14.85 5.95 -3.45
C GLN A 111 -16.28 5.56 -3.85
N PHE A 112 -16.75 6.13 -4.95
CA PHE A 112 -18.09 5.88 -5.48
C PHE A 112 -18.02 4.98 -6.70
N TYR A 113 -18.75 3.87 -6.67
CA TYR A 113 -18.86 2.91 -7.76
C TYR A 113 -20.30 2.88 -8.28
N ALA A 114 -20.49 2.30 -9.47
CA ALA A 114 -21.85 2.12 -10.02
C ALA A 114 -22.73 1.16 -9.19
N GLY A 115 -22.12 0.35 -8.31
CA GLY A 115 -22.81 -0.65 -7.48
C GLY A 115 -22.52 -0.51 -5.99
N GLY A 116 -22.31 0.72 -5.51
CA GLY A 116 -22.12 1.03 -4.10
C GLY A 116 -20.97 2.01 -3.81
N GLU A 117 -20.62 2.14 -2.54
CA GLU A 117 -19.54 3.02 -2.08
C GLU A 117 -18.55 2.28 -1.16
N THR A 118 -17.31 2.74 -1.13
CA THR A 118 -16.30 2.33 -0.14
C THR A 118 -15.71 3.55 0.53
N LYS A 119 -15.69 3.54 1.85
CA LYS A 119 -15.09 4.58 2.70
C LYS A 119 -13.85 4.04 3.36
N ILE A 120 -12.74 4.78 3.25
CA ILE A 120 -11.45 4.39 3.79
C ILE A 120 -10.93 5.52 4.65
N THR A 121 -10.74 5.30 5.94
CA THR A 121 -10.15 6.29 6.85
C THR A 121 -8.77 5.86 7.30
N PHE A 122 -7.82 6.79 7.33
CA PHE A 122 -6.48 6.64 7.88
C PHE A 122 -6.35 7.64 9.02
N GLN A 123 -6.02 7.14 10.22
CA GLN A 123 -5.91 7.96 11.44
C GLN A 123 -4.57 7.68 12.12
N TYR A 124 -3.68 8.67 12.11
CA TYR A 124 -2.35 8.59 12.71
C TYR A 124 -2.33 9.20 14.11
N ASN A 125 -1.96 8.40 15.11
CA ASN A 125 -1.98 8.82 16.51
C ASN A 125 -0.63 9.40 17.01
N GLY A 126 0.34 9.60 16.12
CA GLY A 126 1.70 10.02 16.47
C GLY A 126 2.71 8.87 16.60
N LYS A 127 2.26 7.61 16.53
CA LYS A 127 3.12 6.41 16.48
C LYS A 127 2.63 5.39 15.46
N ASP A 128 1.34 5.06 15.51
CA ASP A 128 0.71 4.04 14.67
C ASP A 128 -0.39 4.68 13.80
N THR A 129 -0.72 4.02 12.69
CA THR A 129 -1.86 4.41 11.85
C THR A 129 -2.94 3.34 11.89
N THR A 130 -4.17 3.74 12.20
CA THR A 130 -5.35 2.88 12.04
C THR A 130 -5.96 3.14 10.67
N VAL A 131 -6.27 2.07 9.94
CA VAL A 131 -6.99 2.13 8.66
C VAL A 131 -8.30 1.38 8.77
N ILE A 132 -9.41 2.05 8.50
CA ILE A 132 -10.74 1.42 8.49
C ILE A 132 -11.27 1.51 7.07
N THR A 133 -11.57 0.37 6.46
CA THR A 133 -12.27 0.27 5.18
C THR A 133 -13.67 -0.25 5.44
N THR A 134 -14.67 0.50 5.00
CA THR A 134 -16.07 0.10 5.06
C THR A 134 -16.65 0.12 3.65
N SER A 135 -17.24 -0.98 3.22
CA SER A 135 -17.89 -1.10 1.92
C SER A 135 -19.40 -1.26 2.09
N TYR A 136 -20.15 -0.55 1.26
CA TYR A 136 -21.60 -0.52 1.18
C TYR A 136 -22.02 -0.83 -0.26
N PRO A 137 -22.22 -2.11 -0.62
CA PRO A 137 -22.74 -2.48 -1.93
C PRO A 137 -24.23 -2.13 -2.07
N ASP A 138 -24.64 -1.75 -3.29
CA ASP A 138 -26.04 -1.47 -3.66
C ASP A 138 -26.78 -2.71 -4.18
#